data_AF-K5VP71-F1
#
_entry.id   AF-K5VP71-F1
#
_cell.length_a   1.000
_cell.length_b   1.000
_cell.length_c   1.000
_cell.angle_alpha   90.00
_cell.angle_beta   90.00
_cell.angle_gamma   90.00
#
_symmetry.space_group_name_H-M   'P 1'
#
loop_
_entity.id
_entity.type
_entity.pdbx_description
1 polymer ?
#
loop_
_entity_poly.entity_id
_entity_poly.type
_entity_poly.pdbx_seq_one_letter_code
_entity_poly.pdbx_strand_id
1 'polypeptide(L)'
;MFSKLLIASLVSLALASPTPAGLESRASIDTSTHCGQWDTVTATQYELLLDQWGISGATGSQCASLVSLSDSTISWKTNWTWSEGSGGVKSFTDIQLNQGINQQLSAISSMPTTWKWSQSSSGTVVADVAYDLFTSNTAGGSNVNEIMIWLANYNAGPISSSYSSSGQPVPVASDISLAGQSWNLYSGSNGANNVFSFLPVSGTITSFSGDVMDFLNLKR
;
A
#
# COMPACT_ATOMS: atom_id res chain seq x y z
N MET A 1 -86.69 -24.23 26.20
CA MET A 1 -86.27 -22.82 26.19
C MET A 1 -84.75 -22.77 26.39
N PHE A 2 -84.06 -22.35 25.32
CA PHE A 2 -82.66 -21.94 25.13
C PHE A 2 -81.54 -22.38 26.09
N SER A 3 -80.71 -23.30 25.60
CA SER A 3 -79.35 -23.57 26.05
C SER A 3 -78.40 -22.50 25.51
N LYS A 4 -77.59 -21.88 26.36
CA LYS A 4 -76.56 -20.88 25.97
C LYS A 4 -75.20 -21.57 25.86
N LEU A 5 -74.69 -21.66 24.64
CA LEU A 5 -73.33 -22.11 24.32
C LEU A 5 -72.36 -20.95 24.55
N LEU A 6 -71.40 -21.09 25.46
CA LEU A 6 -70.27 -20.17 25.60
C LEU A 6 -69.20 -20.54 24.56
N ILE A 7 -68.86 -19.60 23.68
CA ILE A 7 -67.75 -19.72 22.72
C ILE A 7 -66.52 -19.08 23.38
N ALA A 8 -65.51 -19.87 23.69
CA ALA A 8 -64.21 -19.39 24.16
C ALA A 8 -63.32 -19.07 22.95
N SER A 9 -63.00 -17.79 22.75
CA SER A 9 -62.05 -17.33 21.73
C SER A 9 -60.62 -17.46 22.25
N LEU A 10 -59.84 -18.39 21.70
CA LEU A 10 -58.39 -18.44 21.90
C LEU A 10 -57.73 -17.32 21.08
N VAL A 11 -57.08 -16.38 21.79
CA VAL A 11 -56.20 -15.38 21.19
C VAL A 11 -54.80 -16.00 21.09
N SER A 12 -54.36 -16.30 19.87
CA SER A 12 -53.01 -16.78 19.60
C SER A 12 -52.02 -15.61 19.70
N LEU A 13 -51.18 -15.57 20.75
CA LEU A 13 -50.03 -14.68 20.80
C LEU A 13 -48.94 -15.21 19.87
N ALA A 14 -48.75 -14.54 18.74
CA ALA A 14 -47.59 -14.75 17.88
C ALA A 14 -46.35 -14.11 18.54
N LEU A 15 -45.46 -14.92 19.08
CA LEU A 15 -44.13 -14.50 19.52
C LEU A 15 -43.27 -14.27 18.27
N ALA A 16 -42.93 -13.01 17.98
CA ALA A 16 -41.94 -12.68 16.97
C ALA A 16 -40.56 -13.08 17.50
N SER A 17 -39.96 -14.13 16.93
CA SER A 17 -38.56 -14.48 17.19
C SER A 17 -37.66 -13.40 16.57
N PRO A 18 -36.77 -12.74 17.33
CA PRO A 18 -35.79 -11.83 16.76
C PRO A 18 -34.90 -12.62 15.81
N THR A 19 -34.98 -12.31 14.52
CA THR A 19 -34.03 -12.79 13.52
C THR A 19 -32.68 -12.19 13.90
N PRO A 20 -31.60 -12.99 14.06
CA PRO A 20 -30.28 -12.43 14.26
C PRO A 20 -29.97 -11.51 13.08
N ALA A 21 -29.85 -10.20 13.36
CA ALA A 21 -29.31 -9.26 12.40
C ALA A 21 -27.91 -9.77 11.99
N GLY A 22 -27.64 -9.74 10.68
CA GLY A 22 -26.56 -10.45 10.02
C GLY A 22 -25.24 -10.44 10.79
N LEU A 23 -24.74 -11.65 11.06
CA LEU A 23 -23.32 -11.86 11.27
C LEU A 23 -22.62 -11.50 9.96
N GLU A 24 -22.16 -10.25 9.85
CA GLU A 24 -21.18 -9.89 8.83
C GLU A 24 -19.98 -10.82 9.02
N SER A 25 -19.76 -11.71 8.06
CA SER A 25 -18.57 -12.54 7.99
C SER A 25 -17.37 -11.60 7.81
N ARG A 26 -16.78 -11.13 8.91
CA ARG A 26 -15.45 -10.54 8.88
C ARG A 26 -14.54 -11.63 8.33
N ALA A 27 -14.03 -11.44 7.11
CA ALA A 27 -13.05 -12.36 6.54
C ALA A 27 -11.93 -12.51 7.58
N SER A 28 -11.72 -13.74 8.07
CA SER A 28 -10.59 -14.02 8.94
C SER A 28 -9.33 -13.89 8.10
N ILE A 29 -8.52 -12.87 8.35
CA ILE A 29 -7.20 -12.70 7.75
C ILE A 29 -6.15 -13.40 8.62
N ASP A 30 -5.06 -13.87 8.01
CA ASP A 30 -3.92 -14.38 8.74
C ASP A 30 -3.12 -13.23 9.35
N THR A 31 -3.07 -13.18 10.69
CA THR A 31 -2.33 -12.17 11.48
C THR A 31 -1.04 -12.73 12.09
N SER A 32 -0.64 -13.95 11.72
CA SER A 32 0.63 -14.53 12.17
C SER A 32 1.82 -13.76 11.58
N THR A 33 2.98 -13.95 12.20
CA THR A 33 4.22 -13.26 11.78
C THR A 33 4.96 -14.14 10.79
N HIS A 34 5.26 -13.55 9.64
CA HIS A 34 6.00 -14.15 8.54
C HIS A 34 7.37 -13.48 8.44
N CYS A 35 8.40 -14.25 8.06
CA CYS A 35 9.79 -13.79 8.06
C CYS A 35 10.62 -14.33 6.88
N GLY A 36 10.04 -15.25 6.09
CA GLY A 36 10.67 -15.82 4.92
C GLY A 36 10.86 -14.80 3.81
N GLN A 37 11.87 -15.03 2.98
CA GLN A 37 12.29 -14.07 1.96
C GLN A 37 11.13 -13.69 1.00
N TRP A 38 10.30 -14.68 0.67
CA TRP A 38 9.22 -14.57 -0.30
C TRP A 38 7.85 -14.95 0.30
N ASP A 39 7.72 -14.86 1.63
CA ASP A 39 6.43 -15.12 2.27
C ASP A 39 5.40 -14.10 1.78
N THR A 40 4.18 -14.59 1.56
CA THR A 40 3.03 -13.79 1.14
C THR A 40 1.82 -14.12 2.00
N VAL A 41 0.98 -13.12 2.26
CA VAL A 41 -0.28 -13.28 3.02
C VAL A 41 -1.42 -12.61 2.28
N THR A 42 -2.32 -13.39 1.70
CA THR A 42 -3.50 -12.88 1.00
C THR A 42 -4.55 -12.36 1.99
N ALA A 43 -5.11 -11.18 1.71
CA ALA A 43 -6.18 -10.56 2.46
C ALA A 43 -7.19 -9.86 1.54
N THR A 44 -8.18 -10.62 1.06
CA THR A 44 -9.23 -10.17 0.12
C THR A 44 -8.66 -9.65 -1.20
N GLN A 45 -8.72 -8.34 -1.45
CA GLN A 45 -8.12 -7.68 -2.61
C GLN A 45 -6.64 -7.35 -2.45
N TYR A 46 -6.10 -7.52 -1.24
CA TYR A 46 -4.73 -7.20 -0.89
C TYR A 46 -3.87 -8.44 -0.71
N GLU A 47 -2.56 -8.25 -0.78
CA GLU A 47 -1.55 -9.23 -0.40
C GLU A 47 -0.43 -8.52 0.33
N LEU A 48 0.00 -9.06 1.47
CA LEU A 48 1.26 -8.66 2.11
C LEU A 48 2.38 -9.47 1.48
N LEU A 49 3.39 -8.80 0.94
CA LEU A 49 4.58 -9.43 0.40
C LEU A 49 5.76 -9.05 1.28
N LEU A 50 6.59 -10.02 1.67
CA LEU A 50 7.84 -9.70 2.36
C LEU A 50 8.91 -9.14 1.42
N ASP A 51 8.89 -9.58 0.16
CA ASP A 51 9.73 -9.12 -0.95
C ASP A 51 11.16 -8.74 -0.55
N GLN A 52 11.85 -9.68 0.09
CA GLN A 52 13.22 -9.52 0.56
C GLN A 52 14.23 -9.82 -0.57
N TRP A 53 14.05 -9.18 -1.73
CA TRP A 53 14.78 -9.49 -2.96
C TRP A 53 16.29 -9.18 -2.89
N GLY A 54 16.68 -8.20 -2.09
CA GLY A 54 18.04 -7.66 -2.02
C GLY A 54 18.84 -8.14 -0.80
N ILE A 55 18.42 -9.19 -0.10
CA ILE A 55 19.07 -9.64 1.14
C ILE A 55 20.44 -10.30 0.94
N SER A 56 20.82 -10.61 -0.29
CA SER A 56 22.10 -11.26 -0.58
C SER A 56 23.26 -10.42 -0.06
N GLY A 57 24.11 -11.03 0.78
CA GLY A 57 25.26 -10.38 1.41
C GLY A 57 24.91 -9.38 2.53
N ALA A 58 23.63 -9.23 2.89
CA ALA A 58 23.21 -8.45 4.05
C ALA A 58 23.18 -9.32 5.31
N THR A 59 23.46 -8.68 6.45
CA THR A 59 23.31 -9.29 7.78
C THR A 59 22.10 -8.67 8.46
N GLY A 60 21.13 -9.50 8.86
CA GLY A 60 19.89 -9.00 9.43
C GLY A 60 18.69 -9.93 9.27
N SER A 61 17.51 -9.39 9.55
CA SER A 61 16.22 -10.05 9.34
C SER A 61 15.09 -9.04 9.17
N GLN A 62 14.00 -9.48 8.55
CA GLN A 62 12.76 -8.74 8.46
C GLN A 62 11.58 -9.68 8.60
N CYS A 63 10.60 -9.26 9.39
CA CYS A 63 9.34 -9.96 9.57
C CYS A 63 8.18 -9.00 9.42
N ALA A 64 7.04 -9.48 8.93
CA ALA A 64 5.83 -8.68 8.78
C ALA A 64 4.58 -9.48 9.17
N SER A 65 3.52 -8.76 9.50
CA SER A 65 2.21 -9.35 9.71
C SER A 65 1.08 -8.37 9.43
N LEU A 66 -0.05 -8.91 8.99
CA LEU A 66 -1.31 -8.18 8.98
C LEU A 66 -1.82 -7.97 10.41
N VAL A 67 -2.47 -6.84 10.64
CA VAL A 67 -3.05 -6.47 11.94
C VAL A 67 -4.57 -6.51 11.88
N SER A 68 -5.16 -5.88 10.87
CA SER A 68 -6.62 -5.88 10.67
C SER A 68 -7.00 -5.52 9.24
N LEU A 69 -8.19 -5.94 8.84
CA LEU A 69 -8.85 -5.58 7.58
C LEU A 69 -10.31 -5.24 7.89
N SER A 70 -10.76 -4.09 7.41
CA SER A 70 -12.17 -3.68 7.41
C SER A 70 -12.46 -3.01 6.08
N ASP A 71 -13.39 -3.57 5.31
CA ASP A 71 -13.68 -3.14 3.94
C ASP A 71 -12.41 -3.11 3.08
N SER A 72 -12.06 -1.94 2.54
CA SER A 72 -10.81 -1.69 1.81
C SER A 72 -9.68 -1.13 2.69
N THR A 73 -9.85 -1.05 4.00
CA THR A 73 -8.81 -0.53 4.91
C THR A 73 -8.05 -1.68 5.56
N ILE A 74 -6.79 -1.81 5.18
CA ILE A 74 -5.85 -2.81 5.71
C ILE A 74 -4.81 -2.13 6.60
N SER A 75 -4.44 -2.79 7.69
CA SER A 75 -3.34 -2.40 8.55
C SER A 75 -2.39 -3.56 8.73
N TRP A 76 -1.10 -3.24 8.77
CA TRP A 76 -0.02 -4.20 8.83
C TRP A 76 1.17 -3.57 9.55
N LYS A 77 2.17 -4.38 9.85
CA LYS A 77 3.43 -3.91 10.43
C LYS A 77 4.58 -4.74 9.89
N THR A 78 5.75 -4.13 9.83
CA THR A 78 7.01 -4.83 9.60
C THR A 78 8.04 -4.36 10.61
N ASN A 79 8.87 -5.29 11.09
CA ASN A 79 10.06 -5.01 11.88
C ASN A 79 11.25 -5.56 11.12
N TRP A 80 12.28 -4.75 10.99
CA TRP A 80 13.48 -5.12 10.26
C TRP A 80 14.73 -4.65 10.98
N THR A 81 15.81 -5.36 10.72
CA THR A 81 17.17 -4.96 11.07
C THR A 81 18.04 -5.40 9.93
N TRP A 82 18.69 -4.46 9.26
CA TRP A 82 19.61 -4.74 8.17
C TRP A 82 20.91 -3.99 8.40
N SER A 83 22.01 -4.69 8.16
CA SER A 83 23.37 -4.16 8.18
C SER A 83 24.16 -4.81 7.05
N GLU A 84 25.29 -4.19 6.69
CA GLU A 84 26.19 -4.72 5.66
C GLU A 84 25.50 -4.88 4.28
N GLY A 85 26.20 -5.48 3.32
CA GLY A 85 25.75 -5.66 1.94
C GLY A 85 26.40 -4.71 0.94
N SER A 86 26.24 -5.04 -0.34
CA SER A 86 26.95 -4.41 -1.47
C SER A 86 26.51 -2.97 -1.81
N GLY A 87 25.81 -2.29 -0.90
CA GLY A 87 24.99 -1.12 -1.23
C GLY A 87 23.73 -1.54 -2.00
N GLY A 88 22.59 -0.91 -1.71
CA GLY A 88 21.32 -1.22 -2.34
C GLY A 88 20.22 -1.65 -1.36
N VAL A 89 19.00 -1.64 -1.87
CA VAL A 89 17.76 -1.98 -1.15
C VAL A 89 17.78 -3.46 -0.76
N LYS A 90 17.28 -3.78 0.44
CA LYS A 90 17.24 -5.17 0.96
C LYS A 90 15.91 -5.84 0.74
N SER A 91 14.84 -5.06 0.81
CA SER A 91 13.47 -5.53 0.69
C SER A 91 12.56 -4.39 0.26
N PHE A 92 11.40 -4.75 -0.27
CA PHE A 92 10.27 -3.85 -0.43
C PHE A 92 9.01 -4.51 0.14
N THR A 93 8.99 -4.77 1.45
CA THR A 93 7.80 -5.33 2.09
C THR A 93 6.63 -4.37 1.94
N ASP A 94 5.56 -4.81 1.28
CA ASP A 94 4.46 -3.95 0.86
C ASP A 94 3.08 -4.60 1.01
N ILE A 95 2.05 -3.79 0.79
CA ILE A 95 0.69 -4.27 0.56
C ILE A 95 0.32 -4.04 -0.90
N GLN A 96 0.27 -5.12 -1.66
CA GLN A 96 -0.10 -5.10 -3.07
C GLN A 96 -1.61 -5.16 -3.23
N LEU A 97 -2.16 -4.33 -4.11
CA LEU A 97 -3.56 -4.43 -4.56
C LEU A 97 -3.63 -5.35 -5.78
N ASN A 98 -4.38 -6.45 -5.67
CA ASN A 98 -4.51 -7.48 -6.71
C ASN A 98 -5.80 -7.35 -7.55
N GLN A 99 -6.71 -6.45 -7.18
CA GLN A 99 -7.98 -6.23 -7.90
C GLN A 99 -8.01 -4.88 -8.60
N GLY A 100 -8.72 -4.80 -9.72
CA GLY A 100 -8.82 -3.56 -10.51
C GLY A 100 -7.52 -3.19 -11.25
N ILE A 101 -6.57 -4.12 -11.34
CA ILE A 101 -5.30 -3.95 -12.07
C ILE A 101 -5.46 -4.18 -13.58
N ASN A 102 -4.38 -3.96 -14.34
CA ASN A 102 -4.32 -4.16 -15.79
C ASN A 102 -5.33 -3.32 -16.60
N GLN A 103 -5.71 -2.16 -16.07
CA GLN A 103 -6.57 -1.19 -16.75
C GLN A 103 -5.72 -0.20 -17.55
N GLN A 104 -6.24 0.24 -18.70
CA GLN A 104 -5.63 1.34 -19.43
C GLN A 104 -5.76 2.62 -18.61
N LEU A 105 -4.68 3.41 -18.46
CA LEU A 105 -4.71 4.64 -17.66
C LEU A 105 -5.83 5.61 -18.07
N SER A 106 -6.13 5.70 -19.37
CA SER A 106 -7.23 6.55 -19.88
C SER A 106 -8.63 6.09 -19.48
N ALA A 107 -8.79 4.86 -18.99
CA ALA A 107 -10.05 4.34 -18.48
C ALA A 107 -10.22 4.57 -16.96
N ILE A 108 -9.17 5.02 -16.27
CA ILE A 108 -9.17 5.24 -14.82
C ILE A 108 -9.45 6.73 -14.57
N SER A 109 -10.61 7.04 -13.98
CA SER A 109 -10.94 8.42 -13.62
C SER A 109 -10.30 8.86 -12.30
N SER A 110 -10.09 7.93 -11.38
CA SER A 110 -9.60 8.20 -10.02
C SER A 110 -9.01 6.96 -9.38
N MET A 111 -7.97 7.15 -8.56
CA MET A 111 -7.34 6.16 -7.69
C MET A 111 -7.17 6.76 -6.28
N PRO A 112 -8.28 6.97 -5.54
CA PRO A 112 -8.22 7.54 -4.21
C PRO A 112 -7.48 6.59 -3.24
N THR A 113 -6.59 7.16 -2.44
CA THR A 113 -5.82 6.42 -1.43
C THR A 113 -5.75 7.20 -0.13
N THR A 114 -5.56 6.48 0.97
CA THR A 114 -5.21 7.06 2.26
C THR A 114 -4.23 6.12 2.95
N TRP A 115 -3.14 6.67 3.46
CA TRP A 115 -2.15 5.91 4.20
C TRP A 115 -1.68 6.69 5.41
N LYS A 116 -1.88 6.08 6.59
CA LYS A 116 -1.34 6.55 7.85
C LYS A 116 -0.32 5.53 8.34
N TRP A 117 0.86 5.99 8.67
CA TRP A 117 1.94 5.14 9.13
C TRP A 117 2.78 5.86 10.20
N SER A 118 3.54 5.07 10.94
CA SER A 118 4.50 5.55 11.91
C SER A 118 5.68 4.60 11.95
N GLN A 119 6.86 5.14 12.23
CA GLN A 119 8.07 4.35 12.40
C GLN A 119 8.74 4.71 13.72
N SER A 120 9.20 3.68 14.42
CA SER A 120 10.13 3.81 15.53
C SER A 120 11.41 3.06 15.17
N SER A 121 12.56 3.67 15.42
CA SER A 121 13.85 3.07 15.10
C SER A 121 14.88 3.31 16.20
N SER A 122 15.84 2.39 16.30
CA SER A 122 17.10 2.60 17.01
C SER A 122 18.24 2.68 16.00
N GLY A 123 19.13 3.66 16.13
CA GLY A 123 20.26 3.85 15.23
C GLY A 123 19.92 4.59 13.93
N THR A 124 20.81 4.49 12.95
CA THR A 124 20.69 5.17 11.66
C THR A 124 19.78 4.38 10.73
N VAL A 125 18.74 5.04 10.21
CA VAL A 125 17.84 4.47 9.20
C VAL A 125 18.28 4.96 7.81
N VAL A 126 18.39 4.02 6.88
CA VAL A 126 18.50 4.25 5.43
C VAL A 126 17.32 3.54 4.76
N ALA A 127 16.24 4.26 4.48
CA ALA A 127 15.00 3.70 3.93
C ALA A 127 14.11 4.79 3.32
N ASP A 128 13.16 4.37 2.49
CA ASP A 128 12.00 5.17 2.10
C ASP A 128 10.71 4.57 2.66
N VAL A 129 9.61 5.33 2.51
CA VAL A 129 8.25 4.81 2.61
C VAL A 129 7.55 5.29 1.37
N ALA A 130 7.17 4.39 0.45
CA ALA A 130 6.69 4.78 -0.86
C ALA A 130 5.48 3.97 -1.31
N TYR A 131 4.61 4.60 -2.10
CA TYR A 131 3.81 3.88 -3.08
C TYR A 131 4.71 3.51 -4.26
N ASP A 132 4.49 2.33 -4.84
CA ASP A 132 5.17 1.91 -6.06
C ASP A 132 4.15 1.37 -7.07
N LEU A 133 4.21 1.88 -8.29
CA LEU A 133 3.25 1.62 -9.35
C LEU A 133 3.97 1.26 -10.64
N PHE A 134 3.43 0.28 -11.34
CA PHE A 134 3.96 -0.14 -12.62
C PHE A 134 2.97 0.05 -13.76
N THR A 135 3.49 0.38 -14.93
CA THR A 135 2.72 0.45 -16.18
C THR A 135 3.38 -0.41 -17.25
N SER A 136 2.55 -0.96 -18.14
CA SER A 136 2.98 -1.74 -19.29
C SER A 136 2.32 -1.23 -20.58
N ASN A 137 2.90 -1.57 -21.73
CA ASN A 137 2.31 -1.29 -23.05
C ASN A 137 1.07 -2.14 -23.33
N THR A 138 0.90 -3.27 -22.63
CA THR A 138 -0.23 -4.18 -22.77
C THR A 138 -0.69 -4.66 -21.40
N ALA A 139 -1.99 -4.94 -21.25
CA ALA A 139 -2.53 -5.52 -20.02
C ALA A 139 -1.79 -6.83 -19.65
N GLY A 140 -1.26 -6.91 -18.43
CA GLY A 140 -0.47 -8.05 -17.96
C GLY A 140 0.91 -8.23 -18.63
N GLY A 141 1.36 -7.27 -19.42
CA GLY A 141 2.69 -7.30 -20.04
C GLY A 141 3.80 -6.91 -19.08
N SER A 142 5.05 -7.00 -19.55
CA SER A 142 6.21 -6.54 -18.78
C SER A 142 6.15 -5.04 -18.48
N ASN A 143 6.60 -4.66 -17.30
CA ASN A 143 6.67 -3.27 -16.88
C ASN A 143 7.60 -2.47 -17.79
N VAL A 144 7.22 -1.22 -18.09
CA VAL A 144 8.02 -0.27 -18.88
C VAL A 144 8.24 1.04 -18.14
N ASN A 145 7.34 1.41 -17.23
CA ASN A 145 7.57 2.47 -16.27
C ASN A 145 7.25 2.01 -14.86
N GLU A 146 8.00 2.57 -13.93
CA GLU A 146 7.88 2.47 -12.48
C GLU A 146 7.69 3.90 -11.94
N ILE A 147 6.64 4.12 -11.16
CA ILE A 147 6.26 5.41 -10.62
C ILE A 147 6.17 5.27 -9.11
N MET A 148 7.14 5.85 -8.41
CA MET A 148 7.20 5.85 -6.96
C MET A 148 6.72 7.18 -6.39
N ILE A 149 5.91 7.14 -5.33
CA ILE A 149 5.50 8.33 -4.56
C ILE A 149 6.00 8.14 -3.13
N TRP A 150 7.13 8.75 -2.82
CA TRP A 150 7.82 8.60 -1.54
C TRP A 150 7.20 9.51 -0.50
N LEU A 151 6.58 8.97 0.53
CA LEU A 151 6.09 9.73 1.68
C LEU A 151 7.21 10.09 2.68
N ALA A 152 8.32 9.34 2.66
CA ALA A 152 9.49 9.58 3.48
C ALA A 152 10.78 9.28 2.72
N ASN A 153 11.83 10.02 3.04
CA ASN A 153 13.21 9.67 2.70
C ASN A 153 14.09 9.77 3.95
N TYR A 154 14.48 8.63 4.50
CA TYR A 154 15.45 8.54 5.58
C TYR A 154 16.82 8.22 4.98
N ASN A 155 17.59 9.23 4.59
CA ASN A 155 18.97 9.09 4.07
C ASN A 155 19.15 8.13 2.88
N ALA A 156 18.08 7.84 2.14
CA ALA A 156 18.11 7.11 0.88
C ALA A 156 18.19 8.09 -0.31
N GLY A 157 18.25 7.54 -1.52
CA GLY A 157 18.24 8.33 -2.75
C GLY A 157 17.41 7.64 -3.84
N PRO A 158 16.59 8.38 -4.59
CA PRO A 158 15.85 7.83 -5.72
C PRO A 158 16.79 7.46 -6.86
N ILE A 159 16.31 6.61 -7.76
CA ILE A 159 16.95 6.39 -9.06
C ILE A 159 16.91 7.71 -9.84
N SER A 160 18.06 8.18 -10.29
CA SER A 160 18.20 9.42 -11.04
C SER A 160 19.19 9.26 -12.19
N SER A 161 18.94 9.94 -13.30
CA SER A 161 19.91 10.11 -14.40
C SER A 161 20.74 11.37 -14.25
N SER A 162 20.41 12.24 -13.29
CA SER A 162 21.07 13.53 -13.06
C SER A 162 21.57 13.64 -11.62
N TYR A 163 22.84 14.00 -11.48
CA TYR A 163 23.50 14.17 -10.19
C TYR A 163 24.31 15.47 -10.17
N SER A 164 24.29 16.14 -9.02
CA SER A 164 25.14 17.29 -8.74
C SER A 164 26.61 16.88 -8.63
N SER A 165 27.52 17.84 -8.63
CA SER A 165 28.95 17.60 -8.38
C SER A 165 29.24 16.97 -7.01
N SER A 166 28.32 17.10 -6.05
CA SER A 166 28.35 16.46 -4.74
C SER A 166 27.74 15.05 -4.72
N GLY A 167 27.36 14.50 -5.87
CA GLY A 167 26.76 13.17 -5.98
C GLY A 167 25.31 13.07 -5.49
N GLN A 168 24.64 14.20 -5.24
CA GLN A 168 23.23 14.21 -4.86
C GLN A 168 22.34 14.21 -6.11
N PRO A 169 21.24 13.42 -6.14
CA PRO A 169 20.33 13.40 -7.27
C PRO A 169 19.70 14.77 -7.47
N VAL A 170 19.53 15.18 -8.72
CA VAL A 170 18.94 16.47 -9.10
C VAL A 170 17.55 16.22 -9.67
N PRO A 171 16.50 16.89 -9.16
CA PRO A 171 15.16 16.71 -9.70
C PRO A 171 15.06 17.24 -11.13
N VAL A 172 14.27 16.57 -11.96
CA VAL A 172 13.93 17.00 -13.33
C VAL A 172 12.80 18.03 -13.34
N ALA A 173 12.02 18.08 -12.27
CA ALA A 173 11.03 19.12 -12.00
C ALA A 173 10.85 19.28 -10.47
N SER A 174 10.62 20.52 -10.03
CA SER A 174 10.54 20.87 -8.61
C SER A 174 9.24 21.58 -8.27
N ASP A 175 8.87 21.55 -6.99
CA ASP A 175 7.72 22.26 -6.42
C ASP A 175 6.38 21.94 -7.12
N ILE A 176 6.23 20.72 -7.62
CA ILE A 176 5.00 20.25 -8.28
C ILE A 176 3.91 20.08 -7.21
N SER A 177 2.80 20.79 -7.34
CA SER A 177 1.66 20.65 -6.41
C SER A 177 0.71 19.55 -6.88
N LEU A 178 0.66 18.44 -6.13
CA LEU A 178 -0.22 17.29 -6.39
C LEU A 178 -0.76 16.74 -5.07
N ALA A 179 -2.03 16.33 -5.04
CA ALA A 179 -2.68 15.73 -3.87
C ALA A 179 -2.46 16.51 -2.55
N GLY A 180 -2.47 17.86 -2.62
CA GLY A 180 -2.31 18.73 -1.45
C GLY A 180 -0.88 18.80 -0.88
N GLN A 181 0.13 18.32 -1.61
CA GLN A 181 1.54 18.33 -1.21
C GLN A 181 2.42 18.90 -2.33
N SER A 182 3.66 19.25 -2.00
CA SER A 182 4.68 19.72 -2.95
C SER A 182 5.76 18.67 -3.16
N TRP A 183 6.05 18.35 -4.42
CA TRP A 183 6.91 17.24 -4.83
C TRP A 183 8.06 17.69 -5.73
N ASN A 184 9.21 17.08 -5.54
CA ASN A 184 10.32 17.03 -6.49
C ASN A 184 10.23 15.72 -7.28
N LEU A 185 10.24 15.82 -8.61
CA LEU A 185 10.26 14.67 -9.50
C LEU A 185 11.70 14.34 -9.89
N TYR A 186 12.10 13.10 -9.67
CA TYR A 186 13.35 12.51 -10.14
C TYR A 186 13.05 11.49 -11.22
N SER A 187 13.99 11.30 -12.14
CA SER A 187 13.84 10.31 -13.20
C SER A 187 15.16 9.64 -13.53
N GLY A 188 15.10 8.34 -13.83
CA GLY A 188 16.22 7.54 -14.30
C GLY A 188 15.75 6.19 -14.84
N SER A 189 16.61 5.17 -14.80
CA SER A 189 16.26 3.80 -15.18
C SER A 189 16.95 2.79 -14.27
N ASN A 190 16.23 1.71 -13.95
CA ASN A 190 16.78 0.54 -13.24
C ASN A 190 17.31 -0.55 -14.21
N GLY A 191 17.36 -0.26 -15.52
CA GLY A 191 17.74 -1.19 -16.59
C GLY A 191 16.58 -1.96 -17.20
N ALA A 192 15.45 -2.12 -16.49
CA ALA A 192 14.22 -2.74 -16.98
C ALA A 192 13.12 -1.71 -17.25
N ASN A 193 12.96 -0.74 -16.36
CA ASN A 193 11.93 0.28 -16.37
C ASN A 193 12.54 1.68 -16.50
N ASN A 194 11.77 2.61 -17.04
CA ASN A 194 11.95 4.03 -16.71
C ASN A 194 11.38 4.28 -15.32
N VAL A 195 12.15 4.91 -14.43
CA VAL A 195 11.74 5.14 -13.04
C VAL A 195 11.46 6.63 -12.84
N PHE A 196 10.32 6.93 -12.22
CA PHE A 196 9.89 8.28 -11.86
C PHE A 196 9.59 8.31 -10.36
N SER A 197 10.34 9.08 -9.60
CA SER A 197 10.17 9.13 -8.14
C SER A 197 9.76 10.54 -7.72
N PHE A 198 8.59 10.66 -7.10
CA PHE A 198 8.11 11.89 -6.48
C PHE A 198 8.50 11.87 -5.00
N LEU A 199 9.35 12.81 -4.59
CA LEU A 199 9.76 12.98 -3.19
C LEU A 199 9.21 14.31 -2.65
N PRO A 200 8.80 14.39 -1.38
CA PRO A 200 8.37 15.64 -0.78
C PRO A 200 9.50 16.65 -0.82
N VAL A 201 9.17 17.92 -1.11
CA VAL A 201 10.15 19.02 -1.07
C VAL A 201 10.77 19.16 0.31
N SER A 202 10.03 18.84 1.38
CA SER A 202 10.55 18.84 2.74
C SER A 202 9.77 17.90 3.65
N GLY A 203 10.43 17.43 4.71
CA GLY A 203 9.80 16.68 5.80
C GLY A 203 9.37 15.27 5.43
N THR A 204 8.48 14.72 6.24
CA THR A 204 7.93 13.37 6.14
C THR A 204 6.41 13.44 6.21
N ILE A 205 5.73 12.71 5.33
CA ILE A 205 4.27 12.65 5.26
C ILE A 205 3.80 11.35 5.91
N THR A 206 3.48 11.39 7.20
CA THR A 206 3.02 10.22 7.97
C THR A 206 1.51 9.96 7.84
N SER A 207 0.76 10.90 7.25
CA SER A 207 -0.66 10.78 6.95
C SER A 207 -0.93 11.41 5.60
N PHE A 208 -1.09 10.58 4.57
CA PHE A 208 -1.39 10.99 3.20
C PHE A 208 -2.83 10.62 2.84
N SER A 209 -3.51 11.49 2.11
CA SER A 209 -4.80 11.25 1.49
C SER A 209 -4.87 12.04 0.19
N GLY A 210 -5.22 11.38 -0.91
CA GLY A 210 -5.15 11.99 -2.24
C GLY A 210 -5.54 11.00 -3.34
N ASP A 211 -5.42 11.45 -4.60
CA ASP A 211 -5.66 10.63 -5.78
C ASP A 211 -4.33 10.31 -6.48
N VAL A 212 -4.01 9.03 -6.63
CA VAL A 212 -2.78 8.60 -7.31
C VAL A 212 -2.79 8.98 -8.81
N MET A 213 -3.96 9.13 -9.42
CA MET A 213 -4.06 9.56 -10.82
C MET A 213 -3.50 10.96 -11.06
N ASP A 214 -3.42 11.83 -10.03
CA ASP A 214 -2.79 13.15 -10.15
C ASP A 214 -1.31 13.03 -10.58
N PHE A 215 -0.62 12.01 -10.10
CA PHE A 215 0.79 11.74 -10.42
C PHE A 215 0.96 11.14 -11.82
N LEU A 216 0.02 10.26 -12.22
CA LEU A 216 0.06 9.58 -13.52
C LEU A 216 -0.40 10.50 -14.67
N ASN A 217 -1.20 11.53 -14.38
CA ASN A 217 -1.68 12.51 -15.35
C ASN A 217 -0.73 13.70 -15.54
N LEU A 218 0.40 13.74 -14.83
CA LEU A 218 1.39 14.80 -15.02
C LEU A 218 1.89 14.76 -16.47
N LYS A 219 1.39 15.69 -17.28
CA LYS A 219 1.84 15.87 -18.66
C LYS A 219 3.28 16.40 -18.62
N ARG A 220 4.18 15.65 -19.24
CA ARG A 220 5.54 16.13 -19.54
C ARG A 220 5.50 17.28 -20.54
#